data_AF-A0AAJ1QLV7-F1
#
_entry.id   AF-A0AAJ1QLV7-F1
#
_cell.length_a   1.000
_cell.length_b   1.000
_cell.length_c   1.000
_cell.angle_alpha   90.00
_cell.angle_beta   90.00
_cell.angle_gamma   90.00
#
_symmetry.space_group_name_H-M   'P 1'
#
loop_
_entity.id
_entity.type
_entity.pdbx_description
1 polymer ?
#
loop_
_entity_poly.entity_id
_entity_poly.type
_entity_poly.pdbx_seq_one_letter_code
_entity_poly.pdbx_strand_id
1 'polypeptide(L)'
;MRKEEIINLFIEKIPENHILNYHVHLCKKHSLSRTVHPFLGMMSEALEYLDNLMPTYANRIVTWLSTLVNKSEYEQNFAVFGEILVLFKVAKVANCVNGQPYIVPEPSSKKDSKNPEFRSNIQGIYYAGEVKTPSLAEYIYNRQSGIQITTHLPDRDIFIDDKIISPNILRIRDNLVNTHNKYKEYIQKPEYKEDYRFLFIVWDDFINEPISALINPYCGLFTKNTFYPESDFNLIDGVFIIRHLHQFRRILRNEEFMYDLVHAFDWPSEQYPVAFVQNPNGRKVPDVFIEKFSAINPNDMLFAEYRPTDWVDWRTGIALIGLSSIPKEYHKRIVEIVRESADTHLDLALPESANFGVLNLDKFVEESMESNGGSVNYEKVMVEFSDAILLAKQAQVRYEQMEKEYQLKQSEEIYKSQLETLKRALGVNDQFLIKPLITSVNINNHSKNLMEEKVIRNTIVGRNEKCPCGSGLKYKRCCLEKDFKGMV
;
A
#
# COMPACT_ATOMS: atom_id res chain seq x y z
N MET A 1 -25.73 -14.00 10.93
CA MET A 1 -26.65 -13.66 9.82
C MET A 1 -26.20 -14.45 8.62
N ARG A 2 -27.12 -15.03 7.85
CA ARG A 2 -26.72 -15.78 6.65
C ARG A 2 -26.30 -14.84 5.52
N LYS A 3 -25.45 -15.31 4.60
CA LYS A 3 -24.99 -14.53 3.43
C LYS A 3 -26.13 -13.81 2.69
N GLU A 4 -27.24 -14.51 2.45
CA GLU A 4 -28.41 -13.99 1.73
C GLU A 4 -29.08 -12.83 2.49
N GLU A 5 -29.15 -12.92 3.82
CA GLU A 5 -29.70 -11.87 4.69
C GLU A 5 -28.79 -10.64 4.68
N ILE A 6 -27.46 -10.84 4.66
CA ILE A 6 -26.47 -9.76 4.58
C ILE A 6 -26.57 -9.04 3.22
N ILE A 7 -26.68 -9.78 2.11
CA ILE A 7 -26.89 -9.20 0.77
C ILE A 7 -28.17 -8.35 0.75
N ASN A 8 -29.27 -8.87 1.30
CA ASN A 8 -30.52 -8.12 1.40
C ASN A 8 -30.36 -6.86 2.25
N LEU A 9 -29.58 -6.93 3.33
CA LEU A 9 -29.28 -5.76 4.15
C LEU A 9 -28.50 -4.69 3.37
N PHE A 10 -27.51 -5.07 2.56
CA PHE A 10 -26.83 -4.13 1.66
C PHE A 10 -27.81 -3.50 0.65
N ILE A 11 -28.70 -4.31 0.06
CA ILE A 11 -29.75 -3.87 -0.89
C ILE A 11 -30.72 -2.87 -0.27
N GLU A 12 -31.04 -3.04 1.01
CA GLU A 12 -31.91 -2.15 1.77
C GLU A 12 -31.20 -0.86 2.18
N LYS A 13 -29.98 -0.95 2.71
CA LYS A 13 -29.30 0.15 3.40
C LYS A 13 -28.46 1.03 2.49
N ILE A 14 -27.80 0.48 1.47
CA ILE A 14 -26.87 1.24 0.65
C ILE A 14 -27.64 2.18 -0.29
N PRO A 15 -27.42 3.51 -0.20
CA PRO A 15 -28.12 4.48 -1.04
C PRO A 15 -27.50 4.59 -2.44
N GLU A 16 -28.24 5.18 -3.38
CA GLU A 16 -27.83 5.29 -4.80
C GLU A 16 -26.59 6.15 -5.03
N ASN A 17 -26.26 7.06 -4.12
CA ASN A 17 -25.05 7.88 -4.22
C ASN A 17 -23.80 7.21 -3.58
N HIS A 18 -23.94 6.01 -3.00
CA HIS A 18 -22.84 5.30 -2.37
C HIS A 18 -21.90 4.61 -3.36
N ILE A 19 -20.66 4.36 -2.98
CA ILE A 19 -19.64 3.72 -3.84
C ILE A 19 -20.01 2.28 -4.23
N LEU A 20 -20.76 1.62 -3.36
CA LEU A 20 -21.30 0.28 -3.56
C LEU A 20 -22.64 0.28 -4.31
N ASN A 21 -23.17 1.43 -4.72
CA ASN A 21 -24.45 1.50 -5.45
C ASN A 21 -24.43 0.58 -6.67
N TYR A 22 -23.41 0.68 -7.53
CA TYR A 22 -23.31 -0.18 -8.71
C TYR A 22 -23.37 -1.68 -8.34
N HIS A 23 -22.65 -2.06 -7.29
CA HIS A 23 -22.53 -3.43 -6.80
C HIS A 23 -23.86 -3.98 -6.25
N VAL A 24 -24.63 -3.12 -5.60
CA VAL A 24 -25.90 -3.45 -4.95
C VAL A 24 -27.07 -3.39 -5.94
N HIS A 25 -27.13 -2.36 -6.78
CA HIS A 25 -28.28 -2.09 -7.65
C HIS A 25 -28.19 -2.80 -9.01
N LEU A 26 -27.02 -3.28 -9.43
CA LEU A 26 -26.92 -4.28 -10.51
C LEU A 26 -27.78 -5.51 -10.16
N CYS A 27 -27.76 -5.93 -8.88
CA CYS A 27 -28.59 -7.04 -8.39
C CYS A 27 -30.10 -6.75 -8.50
N LYS A 28 -30.55 -5.49 -8.35
CA LYS A 28 -31.97 -5.11 -8.47
C LYS A 28 -32.46 -5.10 -9.91
N LYS A 29 -31.65 -4.58 -10.85
CA LYS A 29 -32.05 -4.38 -12.26
C LYS A 29 -32.17 -5.68 -13.05
N HIS A 30 -31.36 -6.68 -12.71
CA HIS A 30 -31.37 -7.97 -13.38
C HIS A 30 -32.18 -9.02 -12.61
N SER A 31 -33.38 -8.69 -12.11
CA SER A 31 -34.21 -9.58 -11.26
C SER A 31 -34.51 -10.98 -11.85
N LEU A 32 -34.33 -11.17 -13.17
CA LEU A 32 -34.44 -12.47 -13.84
C LEU A 32 -33.17 -13.34 -13.74
N SER A 33 -31.99 -12.75 -13.52
CA SER A 33 -30.75 -13.44 -13.19
C SER A 33 -30.31 -13.01 -11.79
N ARG A 34 -30.39 -13.90 -10.79
CA ARG A 34 -29.97 -13.67 -9.40
C ARG A 34 -28.45 -13.44 -9.22
N THR A 35 -27.80 -12.80 -10.18
CA THR A 35 -26.35 -12.63 -10.24
C THR A 35 -25.94 -11.55 -9.26
N VAL A 36 -25.43 -11.98 -8.10
CA VAL A 36 -24.83 -11.10 -7.10
C VAL A 36 -23.48 -10.63 -7.62
N HIS A 37 -23.19 -9.34 -7.50
CA HIS A 37 -21.87 -8.82 -7.85
C HIS A 37 -20.77 -9.58 -7.08
N PRO A 38 -19.68 -10.05 -7.72
CA PRO A 38 -18.66 -10.87 -7.06
C PRO A 38 -18.12 -10.26 -5.76
N PHE A 39 -17.73 -8.99 -5.79
CA PHE A 39 -17.31 -8.26 -4.57
C PHE A 39 -18.32 -8.32 -3.43
N LEU A 40 -19.61 -8.07 -3.71
CA LEU A 40 -20.66 -8.09 -2.68
C LEU A 40 -20.87 -9.51 -2.13
N GLY A 41 -20.78 -10.52 -3.00
CA GLY A 41 -20.78 -11.92 -2.61
C GLY A 41 -19.64 -12.27 -1.65
N MET A 42 -18.40 -11.93 -2.01
CA MET A 42 -17.20 -12.15 -1.20
C MET A 42 -17.24 -11.39 0.14
N MET A 43 -17.68 -10.14 0.11
CA MET A 43 -17.86 -9.34 1.33
C MET A 43 -18.92 -9.95 2.26
N SER A 44 -20.02 -10.45 1.70
CA SER A 44 -21.09 -11.06 2.49
C SER A 44 -20.69 -12.40 3.08
N GLU A 45 -19.83 -13.18 2.41
CA GLU A 45 -19.21 -14.40 2.95
C GLU A 45 -18.27 -14.07 4.12
N ALA A 46 -17.40 -13.08 3.97
CA ALA A 46 -16.52 -12.65 5.06
C ALA A 46 -17.33 -12.14 6.27
N LEU A 47 -18.37 -11.34 6.03
CA LEU A 47 -19.24 -10.83 7.09
C LEU A 47 -20.08 -11.92 7.74
N GLU A 48 -20.59 -12.91 6.99
CA GLU A 48 -21.29 -14.06 7.56
C GLU A 48 -20.38 -14.84 8.53
N TYR A 49 -19.14 -15.11 8.10
CA TYR A 49 -18.17 -15.79 8.93
C TYR A 49 -17.87 -15.01 10.21
N LEU A 50 -17.63 -13.70 10.10
CA LEU A 50 -17.37 -12.84 11.26
C LEU A 50 -18.59 -12.66 12.17
N ASP A 51 -19.80 -12.56 11.63
CA ASP A 51 -21.04 -12.39 12.41
C ASP A 51 -21.41 -13.65 13.20
N ASN A 52 -21.05 -14.83 12.68
CA ASN A 52 -21.19 -16.08 13.43
C ASN A 52 -20.27 -16.14 14.66
N LEU A 53 -19.14 -15.43 14.63
CA LEU A 53 -18.20 -15.32 15.75
C LEU A 53 -18.52 -14.14 16.67
N MET A 54 -18.98 -13.04 16.10
CA MET A 54 -19.29 -11.78 16.76
C MET A 54 -20.72 -11.38 16.35
N PRO A 55 -21.75 -11.86 17.07
CA PRO A 55 -23.13 -11.60 16.70
C PRO A 55 -23.40 -10.11 16.53
N THR A 56 -24.15 -9.77 15.47
CA THR A 56 -24.51 -8.40 15.05
C THR A 56 -23.41 -7.61 14.33
N TYR A 57 -22.19 -8.15 14.20
CA TYR A 57 -21.09 -7.50 13.49
C TYR A 57 -21.47 -7.14 12.05
N ALA A 58 -22.09 -8.06 11.29
CA ALA A 58 -22.48 -7.79 9.91
C ALA A 58 -23.48 -6.62 9.83
N ASN A 59 -24.52 -6.63 10.67
CA ASN A 59 -25.50 -5.55 10.70
C ASN A 59 -24.89 -4.20 11.06
N ARG A 60 -23.98 -4.18 12.05
CA ARG A 60 -23.25 -2.98 12.47
C ARG A 60 -22.43 -2.40 11.32
N ILE A 61 -21.65 -3.25 10.64
CA ILE A 61 -20.78 -2.84 9.55
C ILE A 61 -21.58 -2.33 8.34
N VAL A 62 -22.62 -3.05 7.91
CA VAL A 62 -23.45 -2.61 6.78
C VAL A 62 -24.16 -1.29 7.10
N THR A 63 -24.66 -1.15 8.33
CA THR A 63 -25.28 0.11 8.78
C THR A 63 -24.27 1.25 8.77
N TRP A 64 -23.04 1.04 9.26
CA TRP A 64 -22.01 2.07 9.22
C TRP A 64 -21.64 2.45 7.78
N LEU A 65 -21.37 1.47 6.91
CA LEU A 65 -21.08 1.73 5.49
C LEU A 65 -22.18 2.56 4.82
N SER A 66 -23.46 2.29 5.11
CA SER A 66 -24.57 3.06 4.53
C SER A 66 -24.55 4.56 4.84
N THR A 67 -23.80 4.98 5.87
CA THR A 67 -23.62 6.39 6.23
C THR A 67 -22.49 7.08 5.47
N LEU A 68 -21.63 6.33 4.75
CA LEU A 68 -20.41 6.82 4.11
C LEU A 68 -20.61 7.16 2.62
N VAL A 69 -21.40 8.20 2.34
CA VAL A 69 -21.91 8.52 1.00
C VAL A 69 -21.14 9.61 0.24
N ASN A 70 -20.35 10.43 0.92
CA ASN A 70 -19.68 11.58 0.31
C ASN A 70 -18.28 11.25 -0.23
N LYS A 71 -17.76 12.07 -1.15
CA LYS A 71 -16.42 11.89 -1.74
C LYS A 71 -15.29 11.87 -0.70
N SER A 72 -15.41 12.65 0.37
CA SER A 72 -14.47 12.63 1.52
C SER A 72 -14.57 11.36 2.37
N GLU A 73 -15.69 10.63 2.28
CA GLU A 73 -15.96 9.37 2.99
C GLU A 73 -15.64 8.14 2.13
N TYR A 74 -15.31 8.35 0.84
CA TYR A 74 -14.86 7.29 -0.07
C TYR A 74 -13.73 6.47 0.55
N GLU A 75 -12.73 7.13 1.13
CA GLU A 75 -11.60 6.45 1.76
C GLU A 75 -11.95 5.81 3.12
N GLN A 76 -13.01 6.28 3.78
CA GLN A 76 -13.49 5.63 5.00
C GLN A 76 -14.10 4.25 4.70
N ASN A 77 -14.71 4.06 3.52
CA ASN A 77 -15.14 2.73 3.09
C ASN A 77 -13.97 1.75 3.02
N PHE A 78 -12.81 2.17 2.49
CA PHE A 78 -11.61 1.32 2.47
C PHE A 78 -11.08 1.02 3.87
N ALA A 79 -11.26 1.93 4.83
CA ALA A 79 -10.95 1.65 6.23
C ALA A 79 -11.80 0.52 6.78
N VAL A 80 -13.11 0.54 6.52
CA VAL A 80 -14.00 -0.58 6.87
C VAL A 80 -13.57 -1.87 6.16
N PHE A 81 -13.24 -1.82 4.87
CA PHE A 81 -12.79 -3.01 4.14
C PHE A 81 -11.48 -3.58 4.71
N GLY A 82 -10.55 -2.71 5.10
CA GLY A 82 -9.30 -3.09 5.76
C GLY A 82 -9.53 -3.74 7.13
N GLU A 83 -10.49 -3.25 7.91
CA GLU A 83 -10.89 -3.88 9.18
C GLU A 83 -11.42 -5.30 8.95
N ILE A 84 -12.34 -5.47 8.00
CA ILE A 84 -12.89 -6.78 7.63
C ILE A 84 -11.77 -7.71 7.15
N LEU A 85 -10.87 -7.24 6.29
CA LEU A 85 -9.72 -8.00 5.78
C LEU A 85 -8.84 -8.55 6.91
N VAL A 86 -8.50 -7.72 7.89
CA VAL A 86 -7.65 -8.14 9.01
C VAL A 86 -8.42 -9.07 9.93
N LEU A 87 -9.65 -8.73 10.34
CA LEU A 87 -10.45 -9.56 11.23
C LEU A 87 -10.76 -10.94 10.64
N PHE A 88 -11.03 -11.00 9.33
CA PHE A 88 -11.28 -12.26 8.64
C PHE A 88 -10.05 -13.18 8.68
N LYS A 89 -8.85 -12.64 8.44
CA LYS A 89 -7.60 -13.41 8.61
C LYS A 89 -7.38 -13.81 10.07
N VAL A 90 -7.54 -12.88 11.01
CA VAL A 90 -7.41 -13.14 12.46
C VAL A 90 -8.30 -14.30 12.87
N ALA A 91 -9.55 -14.32 12.42
CA ALA A 91 -10.51 -15.38 12.70
C ALA A 91 -10.07 -16.73 12.14
N LYS A 92 -9.49 -16.76 10.94
CA LYS A 92 -8.98 -17.99 10.31
C LYS A 92 -7.75 -18.56 11.03
N VAL A 93 -6.94 -17.73 11.69
CA VAL A 93 -5.68 -18.17 12.32
C VAL A 93 -5.76 -18.31 13.84
N ALA A 94 -6.82 -17.79 14.46
CA ALA A 94 -7.00 -17.81 15.90
C ALA A 94 -7.18 -19.24 16.43
N ASN A 95 -6.73 -19.43 17.67
CA ASN A 95 -7.05 -20.62 18.44
C ASN A 95 -8.56 -20.73 18.67
N CYS A 96 -9.06 -21.97 18.65
CA CYS A 96 -10.44 -22.24 19.01
C CYS A 96 -10.60 -22.35 20.54
N VAL A 97 -11.59 -21.64 21.08
CA VAL A 97 -12.08 -21.79 22.46
C VAL A 97 -13.52 -22.25 22.37
N ASN A 98 -13.86 -23.37 23.03
CA ASN A 98 -15.18 -24.02 22.92
C ASN A 98 -15.60 -24.34 21.47
N GLY A 99 -14.64 -24.71 20.63
CA GLY A 99 -14.88 -25.08 19.23
C GLY A 99 -15.08 -23.91 18.27
N GLN A 100 -14.86 -22.66 18.71
CA GLN A 100 -14.95 -21.46 17.87
C GLN A 100 -13.69 -20.61 17.95
N PRO A 101 -13.22 -20.00 16.86
CA PRO A 101 -12.12 -19.03 16.87
C PRO A 101 -12.30 -17.95 17.95
N TYR A 102 -11.25 -17.72 18.76
CA TYR A 102 -11.28 -16.73 19.83
C TYR A 102 -10.97 -15.33 19.30
N ILE A 103 -11.99 -14.47 19.24
CA ILE A 103 -11.85 -13.05 18.94
C ILE A 103 -12.75 -12.25 19.89
N VAL A 104 -12.21 -11.18 20.44
CA VAL A 104 -12.94 -10.18 21.21
C VAL A 104 -12.85 -8.85 20.49
N PRO A 105 -13.95 -8.30 19.95
CA PRO A 105 -13.95 -6.99 19.32
C PRO A 105 -13.87 -5.88 20.38
N GLU A 106 -13.16 -4.79 20.06
CA GLU A 106 -13.04 -3.57 20.87
C GLU A 106 -12.82 -3.84 22.38
N PRO A 107 -11.80 -4.62 22.78
CA PRO A 107 -11.61 -5.02 24.17
C PRO A 107 -11.27 -3.83 25.06
N SER A 108 -12.22 -3.43 25.91
CA SER A 108 -12.08 -2.26 26.79
C SER A 108 -11.44 -2.57 28.13
N SER A 109 -10.61 -1.65 28.63
CA SER A 109 -10.16 -1.67 30.03
C SER A 109 -11.16 -0.95 30.95
N LYS A 110 -11.89 0.06 30.43
CA LYS A 110 -12.97 0.80 31.12
C LYS A 110 -14.05 1.21 30.12
N LYS A 111 -15.22 1.65 30.64
CA LYS A 111 -16.26 2.26 29.79
C LYS A 111 -15.70 3.52 29.12
N ASP A 112 -15.92 3.68 27.82
CA ASP A 112 -15.50 4.82 26.99
C ASP A 112 -13.97 5.03 26.84
N SER A 113 -13.15 4.01 27.14
CA SER A 113 -11.70 4.06 26.84
C SER A 113 -11.41 3.86 25.36
N LYS A 114 -10.24 4.35 24.91
CA LYS A 114 -9.72 4.03 23.59
C LYS A 114 -9.21 2.59 23.58
N ASN A 115 -9.73 1.79 22.65
CA ASN A 115 -9.44 0.36 22.60
C ASN A 115 -8.79 -0.01 21.26
N PRO A 116 -7.94 -1.06 21.23
CA PRO A 116 -7.58 -1.69 19.97
C PRO A 116 -8.84 -2.27 19.31
N GLU A 117 -8.79 -2.52 18.02
CA GLU A 117 -9.94 -3.06 17.27
C GLU A 117 -10.30 -4.48 17.73
N PHE A 118 -9.31 -5.29 18.13
CA PHE A 118 -9.57 -6.64 18.61
C PHE A 118 -8.50 -7.17 19.56
N ARG A 119 -8.87 -8.25 20.26
CA ARG A 119 -7.97 -9.19 20.95
C ARG A 119 -8.22 -10.61 20.47
N SER A 120 -7.16 -11.39 20.30
CA SER A 120 -7.23 -12.80 19.91
C SER A 120 -6.09 -13.60 20.55
N ASN A 121 -5.98 -14.88 20.18
CA ASN A 121 -4.99 -15.82 20.71
C ASN A 121 -4.52 -16.76 19.60
N ILE A 122 -3.21 -17.00 19.51
CA ILE A 122 -2.61 -18.01 18.62
C ILE A 122 -1.69 -18.87 19.48
N GLN A 123 -1.91 -20.19 19.45
CA GLN A 123 -1.15 -21.19 20.21
C GLN A 123 -0.96 -20.85 21.70
N GLY A 124 -1.99 -20.29 22.34
CA GLY A 124 -1.97 -19.94 23.75
C GLY A 124 -1.37 -18.55 24.02
N ILE A 125 -0.84 -17.87 23.01
CA ILE A 125 -0.27 -16.53 23.11
C ILE A 125 -1.32 -15.50 22.73
N TYR A 126 -1.67 -14.63 23.68
CA TYR A 126 -2.63 -13.56 23.46
C TYR A 126 -1.99 -12.36 22.77
N TYR A 127 -2.80 -11.69 21.94
CA TYR A 127 -2.40 -10.47 21.28
C TYR A 127 -3.62 -9.57 21.01
N ALA A 128 -3.35 -8.29 20.86
CA ALA A 128 -4.28 -7.26 20.43
C ALA A 128 -3.78 -6.61 19.14
N GLY A 129 -4.74 -6.18 18.32
CA GLY A 129 -4.46 -5.56 17.04
C GLY A 129 -5.22 -4.26 16.84
N GLU A 130 -4.52 -3.27 16.32
CA GLU A 130 -5.10 -2.03 15.79
C GLU A 130 -4.98 -2.07 14.27
N VAL A 131 -6.05 -1.74 13.56
CA VAL A 131 -6.07 -1.70 12.09
C VAL A 131 -6.06 -0.26 11.61
N LYS A 132 -5.17 0.06 10.67
CA LYS A 132 -5.07 1.37 10.04
C LYS A 132 -5.09 1.23 8.53
N THR A 133 -6.01 1.94 7.92
CA THR A 133 -6.11 2.05 6.46
C THR A 133 -6.05 3.53 6.08
N PRO A 134 -4.87 4.03 5.70
CA PRO A 134 -4.69 5.43 5.39
C PRO A 134 -5.35 5.80 4.05
N SER A 135 -5.86 7.02 3.97
CA SER A 135 -6.50 7.54 2.77
C SER A 135 -5.45 7.96 1.72
N LEU A 136 -5.33 7.25 0.61
CA LEU A 136 -4.28 7.50 -0.40
C LEU A 136 -4.80 8.24 -1.65
N ALA A 137 -6.10 8.52 -1.74
CA ALA A 137 -6.74 9.13 -2.92
C ALA A 137 -5.97 10.32 -3.54
N GLU A 138 -5.68 11.37 -2.77
CA GLU A 138 -5.00 12.57 -3.31
C GLU A 138 -3.55 12.29 -3.70
N TYR A 139 -2.91 11.37 -2.99
CA TYR A 139 -1.51 11.05 -3.19
C TYR A 139 -1.29 10.23 -4.47
N ILE A 140 -2.17 9.27 -4.75
CA ILE A 140 -2.07 8.35 -5.90
C ILE A 140 -1.98 9.11 -7.23
N TYR A 141 -2.79 10.16 -7.42
CA TYR A 141 -2.79 10.91 -8.69
C TYR A 141 -1.49 11.64 -8.99
N ASN A 142 -0.72 12.00 -7.95
CA ASN A 142 0.52 12.75 -8.11
C ASN A 142 1.77 11.89 -7.89
N ARG A 143 1.62 10.70 -7.29
CA ARG A 143 2.71 9.85 -6.83
C ARG A 143 3.77 9.59 -7.90
N GLN A 144 3.31 9.23 -9.10
CA GLN A 144 4.17 8.84 -10.22
C GLN A 144 4.58 9.98 -11.18
N SER A 145 4.45 11.24 -10.75
CA SER A 145 4.62 12.40 -11.65
C SER A 145 6.00 13.05 -11.62
N GLY A 146 6.97 12.48 -10.91
CA GLY A 146 8.31 13.06 -10.75
C GLY A 146 9.22 12.20 -9.87
N ILE A 147 10.04 12.83 -9.04
CA ILE A 147 10.89 12.12 -8.07
C ILE A 147 10.14 11.98 -6.76
N GLN A 148 9.80 10.75 -6.40
CA GLN A 148 9.25 10.43 -5.10
C GLN A 148 10.36 10.17 -4.11
N ILE A 149 10.45 11.02 -3.10
CA ILE A 149 11.31 10.77 -1.95
C ILE A 149 10.48 10.00 -0.91
N THR A 150 10.97 8.85 -0.45
CA THR A 150 10.27 7.96 0.48
C THR A 150 10.73 8.14 1.93
N THR A 151 11.79 8.92 2.16
CA THR A 151 12.44 9.13 3.46
C THR A 151 12.80 10.61 3.69
N HIS A 152 13.22 11.00 4.90
CA HIS A 152 13.85 12.30 5.11
C HIS A 152 15.32 12.25 4.66
N LEU A 153 15.56 12.51 3.37
CA LEU A 153 16.92 12.58 2.85
C LEU A 153 17.62 13.87 3.33
N PRO A 154 18.84 13.77 3.89
CA PRO A 154 19.58 14.93 4.38
C PRO A 154 20.00 15.87 3.25
N ASP A 155 20.29 15.33 2.07
CA ASP A 155 20.83 16.07 0.93
C ASP A 155 19.76 16.30 -0.14
N ARG A 156 18.51 16.55 0.27
CA ARG A 156 17.36 16.69 -0.64
C ARG A 156 17.50 17.80 -1.68
N ASP A 157 18.30 18.83 -1.40
CA ASP A 157 18.49 19.97 -2.30
C ASP A 157 19.11 19.57 -3.65
N ILE A 158 19.71 18.38 -3.75
CA ILE A 158 20.16 17.81 -5.03
C ILE A 158 19.01 17.64 -6.03
N PHE A 159 17.75 17.60 -5.57
CA PHE A 159 16.54 17.44 -6.38
C PHE A 159 15.81 18.76 -6.69
N ILE A 160 16.41 19.93 -6.43
CA ILE A 160 15.72 21.23 -6.52
C ILE A 160 15.08 21.54 -7.89
N ASP A 161 15.66 21.00 -8.97
CA ASP A 161 15.18 21.20 -10.33
C ASP A 161 14.06 20.22 -10.75
N ASP A 162 13.72 19.25 -9.88
CA ASP A 162 12.72 18.22 -10.17
C ASP A 162 11.38 18.50 -9.49
N LYS A 163 10.30 17.91 -10.05
CA LYS A 163 9.03 17.81 -9.34
C LYS A 163 9.17 16.78 -8.23
N ILE A 164 9.39 17.24 -7.00
CA ILE A 164 9.53 16.36 -5.84
C ILE A 164 8.15 15.99 -5.27
N ILE A 165 7.89 14.70 -5.19
CA ILE A 165 6.76 14.14 -4.46
C ILE A 165 7.21 13.80 -3.04
N SER A 166 6.62 14.49 -2.08
CA SER A 166 6.99 14.36 -0.67
C SER A 166 6.57 13.00 -0.09
N PRO A 167 7.33 12.48 0.90
CA PRO A 167 7.00 11.22 1.55
C PRO A 167 5.71 11.31 2.40
N ASN A 168 4.92 10.24 2.44
CA ASN A 168 3.75 10.12 3.33
C ASN A 168 4.10 9.53 4.72
N ILE A 169 5.36 9.69 5.14
CA ILE A 169 5.93 9.10 6.37
C ILE A 169 5.26 9.59 7.66
N LEU A 170 4.72 10.82 7.67
CA LEU A 170 3.99 11.34 8.84
C LEU A 170 2.77 10.52 9.18
N ARG A 171 2.14 9.93 8.17
CA ARG A 171 0.95 9.15 8.37
C ARG A 171 1.24 7.87 9.13
N ILE A 172 2.40 7.27 8.88
CA ILE A 172 2.88 6.10 9.62
C ILE A 172 3.19 6.48 11.07
N ARG A 173 3.86 7.63 11.28
CA ARG A 173 4.06 8.19 12.62
C ARG A 173 2.72 8.39 13.35
N ASP A 174 1.76 9.07 12.72
CA ASP A 174 0.46 9.38 13.34
C ASP A 174 -0.33 8.11 13.68
N ASN A 175 -0.26 7.10 12.82
CA ASN A 175 -0.80 5.78 13.08
C ASN A 175 -0.15 5.13 14.31
N LEU A 176 1.18 5.15 14.42
CA LEU A 176 1.89 4.63 15.59
C LEU A 176 1.55 5.40 16.87
N VAL A 177 1.51 6.74 16.83
CA VAL A 177 1.14 7.59 17.98
C VAL A 177 -0.29 7.27 18.45
N ASN A 178 -1.24 7.18 17.52
CA ASN A 178 -2.62 6.84 17.86
C ASN A 178 -2.73 5.45 18.49
N THR A 179 -2.04 4.47 17.90
CA THR A 179 -2.04 3.07 18.35
C THR A 179 -1.38 2.91 19.71
N HIS A 180 -0.22 3.55 19.92
CA HIS A 180 0.48 3.54 21.19
C HIS A 180 -0.39 4.11 22.33
N ASN A 181 -1.12 5.20 22.06
CA ASN A 181 -2.05 5.78 23.03
C ASN A 181 -3.22 4.85 23.35
N LYS A 182 -3.80 4.17 22.35
CA LYS A 182 -4.80 3.11 22.58
C LYS A 182 -4.23 2.02 23.50
N TYR A 183 -3.02 1.55 23.22
CA TYR A 183 -2.39 0.50 24.03
C TYR A 183 -2.06 0.94 25.45
N LYS A 184 -1.74 2.22 25.68
CA LYS A 184 -1.53 2.78 27.02
C LYS A 184 -2.77 2.65 27.90
N GLU A 185 -3.97 2.83 27.32
CA GLU A 185 -5.25 2.65 28.00
C GLU A 185 -5.63 1.16 28.13
N TYR A 186 -5.35 0.37 27.08
CA TYR A 186 -5.62 -1.08 27.04
C TYR A 186 -4.93 -1.84 28.19
N ILE A 187 -3.64 -1.63 28.39
CA ILE A 187 -2.83 -2.37 29.40
C ILE A 187 -3.15 -1.99 30.86
N GLN A 188 -4.08 -1.05 31.09
CA GLN A 188 -4.55 -0.75 32.43
C GLN A 188 -5.32 -1.93 33.04
N LYS A 189 -5.88 -2.82 32.21
CA LYS A 189 -6.48 -4.08 32.67
C LYS A 189 -5.38 -5.13 32.90
N PRO A 190 -5.26 -5.73 34.10
CA PRO A 190 -4.18 -6.67 34.41
C PRO A 190 -4.06 -7.85 33.44
N GLU A 191 -5.19 -8.38 32.96
CA GLU A 191 -5.23 -9.52 32.04
C GLU A 191 -4.68 -9.21 30.62
N TYR A 192 -4.53 -7.93 30.27
CA TYR A 192 -4.08 -7.48 28.94
C TYR A 192 -2.61 -7.05 28.91
N LYS A 193 -1.93 -7.00 30.06
CA LYS A 193 -0.55 -6.49 30.16
C LYS A 193 0.45 -7.30 29.33
N GLU A 194 0.25 -8.62 29.32
CA GLU A 194 1.13 -9.57 28.66
C GLU A 194 0.77 -9.83 27.20
N ASP A 195 -0.38 -9.37 26.72
CA ASP A 195 -0.79 -9.54 25.32
C ASP A 195 0.22 -8.85 24.39
N TYR A 196 0.65 -9.51 23.31
CA TYR A 196 1.36 -8.85 22.22
C TYR A 196 0.49 -7.78 21.56
N ARG A 197 1.08 -6.70 21.04
CA ARG A 197 0.37 -5.52 20.60
C ARG A 197 0.86 -5.12 19.22
N PHE A 198 0.02 -5.32 18.21
CA PHE A 198 0.39 -5.12 16.81
C PHE A 198 -0.34 -3.94 16.19
N LEU A 199 0.33 -3.29 15.25
CA LEU A 199 -0.31 -2.39 14.30
C LEU A 199 -0.40 -3.09 12.94
N PHE A 200 -1.61 -3.23 12.40
CA PHE A 200 -1.86 -3.69 11.04
C PHE A 200 -2.12 -2.48 10.15
N ILE A 201 -1.28 -2.26 9.15
CA ILE A 201 -1.42 -1.18 8.17
C ILE A 201 -1.84 -1.80 6.84
N VAL A 202 -3.08 -1.54 6.40
CA VAL A 202 -3.55 -1.92 5.07
C VAL A 202 -3.16 -0.81 4.11
N TRP A 203 -2.19 -1.08 3.25
CA TRP A 203 -1.62 -0.15 2.28
C TRP A 203 -1.96 -0.56 0.85
N ASP A 204 -1.56 0.24 -0.14
CA ASP A 204 -1.65 -0.14 -1.55
C ASP A 204 -0.36 -0.85 -2.03
N ASP A 205 -0.19 -0.91 -3.34
CA ASP A 205 0.90 -1.63 -4.00
C ASP A 205 2.29 -1.06 -3.67
N PHE A 206 2.36 0.19 -3.20
CA PHE A 206 3.58 0.93 -2.89
C PHE A 206 4.01 0.70 -1.44
N ILE A 207 4.15 -0.57 -1.07
CA ILE A 207 4.46 -1.00 0.30
C ILE A 207 5.85 -0.55 0.77
N ASN A 208 6.73 -0.17 -0.16
CA ASN A 208 8.01 0.45 0.14
C ASN A 208 7.86 1.74 0.96
N GLU A 209 6.76 2.49 0.78
CA GLU A 209 6.51 3.74 1.51
C GLU A 209 6.42 3.52 3.04
N PRO A 210 5.50 2.68 3.56
CA PRO A 210 5.45 2.40 4.99
C PRO A 210 6.69 1.66 5.49
N ILE A 211 7.30 0.78 4.68
CA ILE A 211 8.55 0.10 5.06
C ILE A 211 9.67 1.12 5.28
N SER A 212 9.86 2.04 4.33
CA SER A 212 10.87 3.10 4.42
C SER A 212 10.62 4.02 5.61
N ALA A 213 9.36 4.37 5.87
CA ALA A 213 8.97 5.16 7.03
C ALA A 213 9.41 4.52 8.36
N LEU A 214 9.40 3.19 8.43
CA LEU A 214 9.74 2.45 9.64
C LEU A 214 11.24 2.16 9.75
N ILE A 215 11.88 1.68 8.68
CA ILE A 215 13.22 1.08 8.77
C ILE A 215 14.27 1.65 7.79
N ASN A 216 13.97 2.73 7.07
CA ASN A 216 15.03 3.37 6.26
C ASN A 216 16.18 3.85 7.17
N PRO A 217 17.45 3.52 6.87
CA PRO A 217 18.59 3.85 7.74
C PRO A 217 18.77 5.34 8.05
N TYR A 218 18.32 6.25 7.18
CA TYR A 218 18.46 7.69 7.39
C TYR A 218 17.49 8.27 8.39
N CYS A 219 16.25 7.78 8.44
CA CYS A 219 15.23 8.42 9.25
C CYS A 219 14.15 7.51 9.83
N GLY A 220 14.19 6.20 9.58
CA GLY A 220 13.10 5.29 9.91
C GLY A 220 12.71 5.36 11.39
N LEU A 221 11.40 5.31 11.66
CA LEU A 221 10.82 5.43 13.01
C LEU A 221 11.37 4.39 14.00
N PHE A 222 11.80 3.23 13.51
CA PHE A 222 12.38 2.13 14.26
C PHE A 222 13.90 2.04 14.08
N THR A 223 14.55 3.16 13.80
CA THR A 223 16.00 3.25 13.69
C THR A 223 16.56 4.25 14.71
N LYS A 224 17.88 4.23 14.92
CA LYS A 224 18.57 5.22 15.76
C LYS A 224 18.43 6.64 15.22
N ASN A 225 18.19 6.79 13.92
CA ASN A 225 18.09 8.08 13.25
C ASN A 225 16.63 8.54 13.08
N THR A 226 15.70 8.01 13.87
CA THR A 226 14.26 8.33 13.79
C THR A 226 13.98 9.83 13.63
N PHE A 227 13.10 10.17 12.68
CA PHE A 227 12.60 11.54 12.54
C PHE A 227 11.60 11.95 13.63
N TYR A 228 11.24 11.02 14.53
CA TYR A 228 10.35 11.27 15.65
C TYR A 228 10.97 10.80 16.97
N PRO A 229 11.96 11.54 17.51
CA PRO A 229 12.69 11.13 18.71
C PRO A 229 11.88 11.23 20.01
N GLU A 230 10.66 11.80 19.96
CA GLU A 230 9.80 12.00 21.12
C GLU A 230 9.18 10.70 21.66
N SER A 231 9.17 9.62 20.88
CA SER A 231 8.60 8.33 21.29
C SER A 231 9.37 7.16 20.69
N ASP A 232 9.54 6.12 21.49
CA ASP A 232 10.12 4.83 21.10
C ASP A 232 9.07 3.79 20.67
N PHE A 233 7.78 4.14 20.80
CA PHE A 233 6.63 3.28 20.57
C PHE A 233 6.67 1.93 21.29
N ASN A 234 7.30 1.83 22.47
CA ASN A 234 7.55 0.56 23.19
C ASN A 234 6.31 -0.30 23.52
N LEU A 235 5.10 0.26 23.45
CA LEU A 235 3.85 -0.49 23.59
C LEU A 235 3.40 -1.20 22.30
N ILE A 236 4.10 -1.02 21.19
CA ILE A 236 3.83 -1.69 19.91
C ILE A 236 4.98 -2.66 19.65
N ASP A 237 4.69 -3.95 19.61
CA ASP A 237 5.72 -4.99 19.45
C ASP A 237 6.15 -5.16 17.99
N GLY A 238 5.27 -4.88 17.04
CA GLY A 238 5.59 -4.93 15.62
C GLY A 238 4.47 -4.39 14.73
N VAL A 239 4.79 -4.21 13.45
CA VAL A 239 3.89 -3.67 12.43
C VAL A 239 3.75 -4.68 11.29
N PHE A 240 2.52 -5.09 11.01
CA PHE A 240 2.17 -5.84 9.80
C PHE A 240 1.71 -4.86 8.73
N ILE A 241 2.25 -4.96 7.53
CA ILE A 241 1.92 -4.09 6.40
C ILE A 241 1.36 -4.96 5.27
N ILE A 242 0.11 -4.70 4.92
CA ILE A 242 -0.71 -5.55 4.05
C ILE A 242 -0.95 -4.81 2.74
N ARG A 243 -0.38 -5.31 1.65
CA ARG A 243 -0.43 -4.74 0.30
C ARG A 243 -1.79 -5.06 -0.38
N HIS A 244 -2.86 -4.34 -0.06
CA HIS A 244 -4.22 -4.78 -0.44
C HIS A 244 -5.18 -3.71 -0.96
N LEU A 245 -4.93 -2.43 -0.72
CA LEU A 245 -5.86 -1.36 -1.12
C LEU A 245 -6.11 -1.31 -2.63
N HIS A 246 -5.08 -1.63 -3.44
CA HIS A 246 -5.22 -1.70 -4.88
C HIS A 246 -6.19 -2.83 -5.30
N GLN A 247 -6.21 -3.97 -4.60
CA GLN A 247 -7.13 -5.08 -4.88
C GLN A 247 -8.59 -4.66 -4.70
N PHE A 248 -8.89 -3.89 -3.65
CA PHE A 248 -10.23 -3.34 -3.45
C PHE A 248 -10.61 -2.35 -4.56
N ARG A 249 -9.70 -1.49 -5.01
CA ARG A 249 -9.99 -0.54 -6.11
C ARG A 249 -10.29 -1.28 -7.41
N ARG A 250 -9.49 -2.30 -7.73
CA ARG A 250 -9.63 -3.13 -8.93
C ARG A 250 -10.98 -3.83 -8.98
N ILE A 251 -11.34 -4.58 -7.94
CA ILE A 251 -12.61 -5.31 -7.92
C ILE A 251 -13.82 -4.37 -7.93
N LEU A 252 -13.72 -3.18 -7.31
CA LEU A 252 -14.77 -2.16 -7.37
C LEU A 252 -14.94 -1.55 -8.78
N ARG A 253 -13.94 -1.68 -9.65
CA ARG A 253 -13.98 -1.31 -11.07
C ARG A 253 -14.29 -2.49 -11.99
N ASN A 254 -14.62 -3.67 -11.44
CA ASN A 254 -14.75 -4.93 -12.17
C ASN A 254 -13.46 -5.38 -12.88
N GLU A 255 -12.31 -5.00 -12.36
CA GLU A 255 -11.02 -5.50 -12.81
C GLU A 255 -10.67 -6.78 -12.04
N GLU A 256 -9.92 -7.68 -12.68
CA GLU A 256 -9.38 -8.87 -12.03
C GLU A 256 -8.41 -8.48 -10.92
N PHE A 257 -8.33 -9.29 -9.86
CA PHE A 257 -7.30 -9.12 -8.85
C PHE A 257 -5.90 -9.23 -9.47
N MET A 258 -4.94 -8.51 -8.90
CA MET A 258 -3.54 -8.78 -9.19
C MET A 258 -3.10 -10.02 -8.42
N TYR A 259 -2.06 -10.68 -8.93
CA TYR A 259 -1.46 -11.87 -8.32
C TYR A 259 -2.43 -13.07 -8.35
N ASP A 260 -2.30 -14.00 -7.41
CA ASP A 260 -3.10 -15.23 -7.31
C ASP A 260 -4.31 -15.09 -6.37
N LEU A 261 -4.74 -13.86 -6.10
CA LEU A 261 -5.86 -13.59 -5.19
C LEU A 261 -7.20 -13.98 -5.85
N VAL A 262 -7.95 -14.87 -5.20
CA VAL A 262 -9.28 -15.32 -5.68
C VAL A 262 -10.42 -14.61 -4.95
N HIS A 263 -10.18 -14.12 -3.73
CA HIS A 263 -11.20 -13.54 -2.85
C HIS A 263 -10.76 -12.18 -2.30
N ALA A 264 -11.65 -11.18 -2.37
CA ALA A 264 -11.32 -9.78 -2.01
C ALA A 264 -10.81 -9.59 -0.57
N PHE A 265 -11.17 -10.49 0.35
CA PHE A 265 -10.77 -10.42 1.75
C PHE A 265 -9.78 -11.52 2.16
N ASP A 266 -9.21 -12.26 1.22
CA ASP A 266 -8.08 -13.12 1.51
C ASP A 266 -6.77 -12.31 1.53
N TRP A 267 -5.79 -12.81 2.28
CA TRP A 267 -4.46 -12.23 2.27
C TRP A 267 -3.69 -12.76 1.06
N PRO A 268 -2.82 -11.95 0.44
CA PRO A 268 -2.00 -12.39 -0.67
C PRO A 268 -1.09 -13.56 -0.28
N SER A 269 -0.70 -14.34 -1.29
CA SER A 269 0.03 -15.61 -1.15
C SER A 269 1.49 -15.44 -0.72
N GLU A 270 2.22 -16.56 -0.65
CA GLU A 270 3.67 -16.57 -0.44
C GLU A 270 4.45 -15.74 -1.46
N GLN A 271 3.88 -15.49 -2.65
CA GLN A 271 4.53 -14.65 -3.65
C GLN A 271 4.49 -13.16 -3.25
N TYR A 272 3.45 -12.71 -2.56
CA TYR A 272 3.33 -11.30 -2.13
C TYR A 272 2.92 -11.24 -0.65
N PRO A 273 3.79 -11.71 0.25
CA PRO A 273 3.46 -11.90 1.66
C PRO A 273 3.24 -10.57 2.37
N VAL A 274 2.68 -10.65 3.56
CA VAL A 274 2.59 -9.48 4.44
C VAL A 274 3.98 -9.10 4.94
N ALA A 275 4.33 -7.81 4.86
CA ALA A 275 5.58 -7.34 5.43
C ALA A 275 5.42 -7.22 6.96
N PHE A 276 6.34 -7.81 7.72
CA PHE A 276 6.41 -7.64 9.16
C PHE A 276 7.67 -6.89 9.57
N VAL A 277 7.48 -5.77 10.26
CA VAL A 277 8.56 -4.96 10.82
C VAL A 277 8.54 -5.05 12.34
N GLN A 278 9.56 -5.69 12.92
CA GLN A 278 9.79 -5.74 14.36
C GLN A 278 10.10 -4.33 14.89
N ASN A 279 9.40 -3.89 15.95
CA ASN A 279 9.82 -2.69 16.68
C ASN A 279 11.00 -3.07 17.59
N PRO A 280 12.20 -2.46 17.44
CA PRO A 280 13.35 -2.77 18.30
C PRO A 280 13.15 -2.38 19.76
N ASN A 281 12.20 -1.49 20.07
CA ASN A 281 11.85 -1.08 21.43
C ASN A 281 10.64 -1.83 21.99
N GLY A 282 10.00 -2.67 21.18
CA GLY A 282 8.93 -3.58 21.60
C GLY A 282 9.47 -4.93 22.07
N ARG A 283 8.58 -5.86 22.44
CA ARG A 283 9.00 -7.24 22.73
C ARG A 283 9.32 -7.97 21.43
N LYS A 284 10.28 -8.89 21.49
CA LYS A 284 10.56 -9.82 20.38
C LYS A 284 9.31 -10.63 20.09
N VAL A 285 8.81 -10.52 18.85
CA VAL A 285 7.59 -11.21 18.43
C VAL A 285 7.91 -12.68 18.14
N PRO A 286 7.14 -13.64 18.69
CA PRO A 286 7.28 -15.06 18.39
C PRO A 286 7.01 -15.39 16.92
N ASP A 287 7.79 -16.32 16.36
CA ASP A 287 7.72 -16.73 14.95
C ASP A 287 6.35 -17.29 14.55
N VAL A 288 5.60 -17.86 15.51
CA VAL A 288 4.23 -18.34 15.27
C VAL A 288 3.32 -17.24 14.70
N PHE A 289 3.50 -15.97 15.10
CA PHE A 289 2.74 -14.87 14.52
C PHE A 289 3.14 -14.64 13.07
N ILE A 290 4.43 -14.66 12.79
CA ILE A 290 4.99 -14.45 11.45
C ILE A 290 4.47 -15.53 10.50
N GLU A 291 4.55 -16.80 10.92
CA GLU A 291 4.06 -17.94 10.15
C GLU A 291 2.53 -17.88 9.91
N LYS A 292 1.74 -17.67 10.96
CA LYS A 292 0.26 -17.69 10.85
C LYS A 292 -0.28 -16.52 10.04
N PHE A 293 0.35 -15.37 10.14
CA PHE A 293 0.01 -14.21 9.32
C PHE A 293 0.66 -14.26 7.94
N SER A 294 1.39 -15.32 7.58
CA SER A 294 2.06 -15.43 6.27
C SER A 294 2.91 -14.19 5.98
N ALA A 295 3.61 -13.74 7.03
CA ALA A 295 4.38 -12.52 7.01
C ALA A 295 5.87 -12.82 6.85
N ILE A 296 6.62 -11.82 6.40
CA ILE A 296 8.06 -11.92 6.22
C ILE A 296 8.74 -10.61 6.61
N ASN A 297 9.99 -10.70 7.04
CA ASN A 297 10.83 -9.53 7.17
C ASN A 297 11.05 -8.91 5.77
N PRO A 298 10.79 -7.61 5.57
CA PRO A 298 11.02 -6.96 4.28
C PRO A 298 12.45 -7.13 3.74
N ASN A 299 13.45 -7.26 4.63
CA ASN A 299 14.83 -7.45 4.22
C ASN A 299 15.12 -8.85 3.63
N ASP A 300 14.25 -9.82 3.88
CA ASP A 300 14.38 -11.18 3.36
C ASP A 300 13.67 -11.36 2.00
N MET A 301 12.94 -10.33 1.55
CA MET A 301 12.20 -10.35 0.29
C MET A 301 13.04 -9.96 -0.92
N LEU A 302 12.82 -10.67 -2.03
CA LEU A 302 13.51 -10.38 -3.30
C LEU A 302 12.87 -9.23 -4.08
N PHE A 303 11.60 -8.93 -3.84
CA PHE A 303 10.88 -7.89 -4.57
C PHE A 303 11.32 -6.49 -4.15
N ALA A 304 11.49 -5.63 -5.15
CA ALA A 304 11.99 -4.26 -5.05
C ALA A 304 11.18 -3.42 -4.05
N GLU A 305 9.86 -3.52 -4.12
CA GLU A 305 8.91 -2.78 -3.30
C GLU A 305 8.92 -3.16 -1.82
N TYR A 306 9.58 -4.26 -1.42
CA TYR A 306 9.76 -4.61 -0.01
C TYR A 306 11.02 -3.99 0.60
N ARG A 307 11.85 -3.30 -0.19
CA ARG A 307 13.07 -2.67 0.32
C ARG A 307 12.78 -1.27 0.87
N PRO A 308 13.49 -0.83 1.93
CA PRO A 308 13.41 0.54 2.40
C PRO A 308 14.05 1.48 1.39
N THR A 309 13.23 2.01 0.49
CA THR A 309 13.64 2.91 -0.58
C THR A 309 14.08 4.28 -0.06
N ASP A 310 15.09 4.86 -0.70
CA ASP A 310 15.50 6.25 -0.47
C ASP A 310 14.67 7.22 -1.33
N TRP A 311 14.61 6.93 -2.64
CA TRP A 311 13.75 7.64 -3.60
C TRP A 311 13.48 6.80 -4.85
N VAL A 312 12.44 7.19 -5.59
CA VAL A 312 12.02 6.63 -6.88
C VAL A 312 11.95 7.76 -7.91
N ASP A 313 12.62 7.60 -9.05
CA ASP A 313 12.41 8.48 -10.20
C ASP A 313 11.44 7.81 -11.17
N TRP A 314 10.20 8.30 -11.16
CA TRP A 314 9.13 7.73 -11.98
C TRP A 314 9.30 7.99 -13.47
N ARG A 315 10.21 8.90 -13.88
CA ARG A 315 10.53 9.11 -15.30
C ARG A 315 11.33 7.95 -15.86
N THR A 316 12.22 7.39 -15.04
CA THR A 316 13.10 6.27 -15.41
C THR A 316 12.58 4.93 -14.91
N GLY A 317 11.62 4.94 -13.96
CA GLY A 317 11.12 3.72 -13.32
C GLY A 317 12.18 3.06 -12.44
N ILE A 318 13.14 3.84 -11.93
CA ILE A 318 14.25 3.35 -11.12
C ILE A 318 14.13 3.93 -9.72
N ALA A 319 14.25 3.05 -8.74
CA ALA A 319 14.35 3.36 -7.33
C ALA A 319 15.76 3.06 -6.82
N LEU A 320 16.23 3.88 -5.88
CA LEU A 320 17.51 3.68 -5.20
C LEU A 320 17.31 3.33 -3.73
N ILE A 321 18.15 2.42 -3.26
CA ILE A 321 18.34 2.09 -1.84
C ILE A 321 19.83 2.12 -1.50
N GLY A 322 20.16 2.23 -0.22
CA GLY A 322 21.55 2.14 0.26
C GLY A 322 22.35 3.43 0.09
N LEU A 323 21.69 4.58 -0.10
CA LEU A 323 22.38 5.85 -0.23
C LEU A 323 23.21 6.18 1.03
N SER A 324 22.82 5.63 2.20
CA SER A 324 23.55 5.74 3.47
C SER A 324 24.96 5.15 3.45
N SER A 325 25.23 4.24 2.51
CA SER A 325 26.55 3.61 2.34
C SER A 325 27.45 4.41 1.40
N ILE A 326 26.93 5.47 0.77
CA ILE A 326 27.67 6.33 -0.13
C ILE A 326 28.04 7.65 0.59
N PRO A 327 29.30 8.10 0.52
CA PRO A 327 29.70 9.41 1.02
C PRO A 327 28.95 10.54 0.32
N LYS A 328 28.63 11.59 1.07
CA LYS A 328 27.75 12.68 0.63
C LYS A 328 28.24 13.37 -0.64
N GLU A 329 29.56 13.51 -0.81
CA GLU A 329 30.18 14.11 -1.98
C GLU A 329 29.82 13.41 -3.30
N TYR A 330 29.41 12.14 -3.26
CA TYR A 330 29.00 11.36 -4.43
C TYR A 330 27.49 11.36 -4.69
N HIS A 331 26.65 11.83 -3.75
CA HIS A 331 25.19 11.76 -3.90
C HIS A 331 24.69 12.54 -5.11
N LYS A 332 25.25 13.73 -5.36
CA LYS A 332 24.90 14.53 -6.54
C LYS A 332 25.23 13.78 -7.83
N ARG A 333 26.38 13.10 -7.89
CA ARG A 333 26.80 12.34 -9.06
C ARG A 333 25.87 11.16 -9.34
N ILE A 334 25.41 10.47 -8.29
CA ILE A 334 24.41 9.40 -8.41
C ILE A 334 23.12 9.92 -9.06
N VAL A 335 22.60 11.05 -8.57
CA VAL A 335 21.38 11.66 -9.14
C VAL A 335 21.60 12.10 -10.59
N GLU A 336 22.76 12.68 -10.90
CA GLU A 336 23.14 13.05 -12.27
C GLU A 336 23.15 11.82 -13.19
N ILE A 337 23.76 10.70 -12.78
CA ILE A 337 23.78 9.45 -13.54
C ILE A 337 22.34 8.97 -13.85
N VAL A 338 21.44 8.98 -12.86
CA VAL A 338 20.05 8.56 -13.10
C VAL A 338 19.33 9.53 -14.03
N ARG A 339 19.52 10.85 -13.87
CA ARG A 339 18.91 11.87 -14.75
C ARG A 339 19.41 11.79 -16.19
N GLU A 340 20.71 11.59 -16.38
CA GLU A 340 21.35 11.42 -17.69
C GLU A 340 20.80 10.19 -18.42
N SER A 341 20.23 9.21 -17.69
CA SER A 341 19.56 8.06 -18.28
C SER A 341 18.11 8.31 -18.73
N ALA A 342 17.51 9.49 -18.48
CA ALA A 342 16.07 9.74 -18.64
C ALA A 342 15.55 9.94 -20.08
N ASP A 343 16.34 9.61 -21.10
CA ASP A 343 16.04 9.89 -22.52
C ASP A 343 14.79 9.18 -23.08
N THR A 344 14.15 8.29 -22.31
CA THR A 344 12.97 7.54 -22.75
C THR A 344 11.90 7.66 -21.69
N HIS A 345 10.78 8.29 -22.05
CA HIS A 345 9.63 8.39 -21.16
C HIS A 345 8.99 7.00 -21.01
N LEU A 346 8.95 6.47 -19.79
CA LEU A 346 8.13 5.31 -19.48
C LEU A 346 6.66 5.74 -19.43
N ASP A 347 5.79 5.00 -20.10
CA ASP A 347 4.36 5.25 -20.02
C ASP A 347 3.80 4.34 -18.95
N LEU A 348 3.85 4.83 -17.70
CA LEU A 348 3.35 4.14 -16.53
C LEU A 348 1.83 4.00 -16.66
N ALA A 349 1.41 2.89 -17.27
CA ALA A 349 0.03 2.62 -17.65
C ALA A 349 -0.91 2.44 -16.44
N LEU A 350 -0.36 2.17 -15.25
CA LEU A 350 -1.12 1.84 -14.05
C LEU A 350 -0.65 2.67 -12.83
N PRO A 351 -1.38 3.72 -12.45
CA PRO A 351 -1.06 4.53 -11.26
C PRO A 351 -1.19 3.75 -9.94
N GLU A 352 -1.75 2.55 -9.99
CA GLU A 352 -1.99 1.68 -8.84
C GLU A 352 -0.94 0.58 -8.67
N SER A 353 0.04 0.48 -9.58
CA SER A 353 1.10 -0.52 -9.53
C SER A 353 2.46 0.09 -9.22
N ALA A 354 3.20 -0.52 -8.29
CA ALA A 354 4.57 -0.18 -7.96
C ALA A 354 5.56 -0.87 -8.91
N ASN A 355 5.46 -0.57 -10.21
CA ASN A 355 6.33 -1.15 -11.24
C ASN A 355 7.61 -0.31 -11.41
N PHE A 356 8.61 -0.55 -10.57
CA PHE A 356 9.95 0.06 -10.71
C PHE A 356 11.07 -0.95 -10.40
N GLY A 357 12.21 -0.77 -11.05
CA GLY A 357 13.44 -1.47 -10.71
C GLY A 357 14.11 -0.85 -9.49
N VAL A 358 14.76 -1.66 -8.64
CA VAL A 358 15.57 -1.16 -7.52
C VAL A 358 17.04 -1.44 -7.77
N LEU A 359 17.86 -0.41 -7.62
CA LEU A 359 19.31 -0.54 -7.52
C LEU A 359 19.75 -0.37 -6.07
N ASN A 360 20.55 -1.31 -5.60
CA ASN A 360 21.08 -1.33 -4.25
C ASN A 360 22.53 -0.87 -4.22
N LEU A 361 22.76 0.35 -3.72
CA LEU A 361 24.08 0.94 -3.60
C LEU A 361 24.98 0.18 -2.62
N ASP A 362 24.41 -0.49 -1.62
CA ASP A 362 25.18 -1.29 -0.65
C ASP A 362 25.96 -2.41 -1.35
N LYS A 363 25.36 -3.04 -2.37
CA LYS A 363 26.01 -4.13 -3.13
C LYS A 363 27.23 -3.66 -3.90
N PHE A 364 27.16 -2.49 -4.54
CA PHE A 364 28.33 -1.94 -5.24
C PHE A 364 29.46 -1.59 -4.27
N VAL A 365 29.11 -1.10 -3.07
CA VAL A 365 30.09 -0.83 -2.01
C VAL A 365 30.73 -2.13 -1.52
N GLU A 366 29.94 -3.17 -1.24
CA GLU A 366 30.40 -4.49 -0.81
C GLU A 366 31.36 -5.11 -1.85
N GLU A 367 30.96 -5.16 -3.13
CA GLU A 367 31.79 -5.68 -4.23
C GLU A 367 33.10 -4.88 -4.42
N SER A 368 33.04 -3.55 -4.22
CA SER A 368 34.23 -2.71 -4.23
C SER A 368 35.16 -2.98 -3.04
N MET A 369 34.61 -3.22 -1.84
CA MET A 369 35.39 -3.62 -0.66
C MET A 369 36.08 -4.96 -0.88
N GLU A 370 35.36 -5.96 -1.38
CA GLU A 370 35.88 -7.30 -1.64
C GLU A 370 37.01 -7.29 -2.67
N SER A 371 36.84 -6.51 -3.75
CA SER A 371 37.85 -6.42 -4.82
C SER A 371 39.09 -5.60 -4.45
N ASN A 372 39.00 -4.69 -3.47
CA ASN A 372 40.08 -3.77 -3.10
C ASN A 372 40.59 -3.97 -1.65
N GLY A 373 40.58 -5.20 -1.16
CA GLY A 373 41.21 -5.56 0.13
C GLY A 373 40.62 -4.84 1.34
N GLY A 374 39.30 -4.59 1.34
CA GLY A 374 38.56 -3.93 2.42
C GLY A 374 38.46 -2.41 2.31
N SER A 375 39.03 -1.81 1.27
CA SER A 375 38.85 -0.39 0.95
C SER A 375 37.80 -0.19 -0.14
N VAL A 376 37.07 0.93 -0.14
CA VAL A 376 36.08 1.24 -1.19
C VAL A 376 36.67 2.21 -2.19
N ASN A 377 36.68 1.85 -3.46
CA ASN A 377 36.96 2.79 -4.55
C ASN A 377 35.63 3.34 -5.08
N TYR A 378 35.22 4.52 -4.60
CA TYR A 378 33.93 5.12 -4.96
C TYR A 378 33.86 5.58 -6.42
N GLU A 379 34.98 5.95 -7.05
CA GLU A 379 34.99 6.27 -8.48
C GLU A 379 34.63 5.03 -9.32
N LYS A 380 35.18 3.87 -8.95
CA LYS A 380 34.82 2.59 -9.58
C LYS A 380 33.34 2.26 -9.34
N VAL A 381 32.85 2.47 -8.12
CA VAL A 381 31.42 2.29 -7.78
C VAL A 381 30.53 3.16 -8.67
N MET A 382 30.90 4.43 -8.93
CA MET A 382 30.11 5.30 -9.80
C MET A 382 30.07 4.80 -11.25
N VAL A 383 31.17 4.27 -11.76
CA VAL A 383 31.23 3.68 -13.12
C VAL A 383 30.33 2.45 -13.21
N GLU A 384 30.49 1.50 -12.27
CA GLU A 384 29.68 0.28 -12.22
C GLU A 384 28.19 0.58 -12.02
N PHE A 385 27.87 1.56 -11.19
CA PHE A 385 26.51 2.05 -10.99
C PHE A 385 25.92 2.67 -12.28
N SER A 386 26.70 3.45 -13.01
CA SER A 386 26.29 4.02 -14.29
C SER A 386 25.94 2.94 -15.32
N ASP A 387 26.75 1.89 -15.41
CA ASP A 387 26.49 0.75 -16.30
C ASP A 387 25.22 -0.01 -15.86
N ALA A 388 25.04 -0.22 -14.55
CA ALA A 388 23.87 -0.87 -14.01
C ALA A 388 22.56 -0.09 -14.26
N ILE A 389 22.60 1.25 -14.20
CA ILE A 389 21.46 2.11 -14.53
C ILE A 389 20.99 1.90 -15.98
N LEU A 390 21.93 1.81 -16.93
CA LEU A 390 21.60 1.58 -18.33
C LEU A 390 20.92 0.22 -18.54
N LEU A 391 21.43 -0.82 -17.88
CA LEU A 391 20.84 -2.16 -17.91
C LEU A 391 19.47 -2.20 -17.25
N ALA A 392 19.31 -1.58 -16.08
CA ALA A 392 18.04 -1.51 -15.35
C ALA A 392 16.97 -0.81 -16.19
N LYS A 393 17.32 0.29 -16.85
CA LYS A 393 16.40 0.99 -17.77
C LYS A 393 15.97 0.11 -18.93
N GLN A 394 16.90 -0.60 -19.58
CA GLN A 394 16.57 -1.51 -20.69
C GLN A 394 15.63 -2.63 -20.22
N ALA A 395 15.87 -3.19 -19.03
CA ALA A 395 15.00 -4.18 -18.42
C ALA A 395 13.60 -3.61 -18.14
N GLN A 396 13.52 -2.37 -17.63
CA GLN A 396 12.26 -1.71 -17.31
C GLN A 396 11.41 -1.45 -18.55
N VAL A 397 12.01 -0.94 -19.63
CA VAL A 397 11.32 -0.75 -20.92
C VAL A 397 10.78 -2.07 -21.46
N ARG A 398 11.56 -3.14 -21.37
CA ARG A 398 11.14 -4.48 -21.81
C ARG A 398 10.00 -5.02 -20.94
N TYR A 399 10.06 -4.82 -19.63
CA TYR A 399 9.00 -5.22 -18.71
C TYR A 399 7.68 -4.51 -19.04
N GLU A 400 7.71 -3.20 -19.26
CA GLU A 400 6.52 -2.42 -19.63
C GLU A 400 5.89 -2.92 -20.94
N GLN A 401 6.72 -3.23 -21.95
CA GLN A 401 6.25 -3.81 -23.21
C GLN A 401 5.57 -5.17 -22.99
N MET A 402 6.18 -6.04 -22.18
CA MET A 402 5.60 -7.35 -21.84
C MET A 402 4.28 -7.22 -21.08
N GLU A 403 4.18 -6.28 -20.15
CA GLU A 403 2.95 -6.02 -19.38
C GLU A 403 1.83 -5.50 -20.28
N LYS A 404 2.14 -4.57 -21.19
CA LYS A 404 1.18 -4.07 -22.20
C LYS A 404 0.67 -5.19 -23.11
N GLU A 405 1.57 -6.06 -23.59
CA GLU A 405 1.20 -7.22 -24.40
C GLU A 405 0.33 -8.21 -23.61
N TYR A 406 0.64 -8.44 -22.33
CA TYR A 406 -0.13 -9.31 -21.46
C TYR A 406 -1.55 -8.78 -21.22
N GLN A 407 -1.68 -7.48 -20.88
CA GLN A 407 -2.97 -6.83 -20.69
C GLN A 407 -3.82 -6.87 -21.96
N LEU A 408 -3.21 -6.64 -23.13
CA LEU A 408 -3.91 -6.72 -24.40
C LEU A 408 -4.46 -8.14 -24.62
N LYS A 409 -3.65 -9.18 -24.40
CA LYS A 409 -4.08 -10.58 -24.50
C LYS A 409 -5.21 -10.92 -23.53
N GLN A 410 -5.10 -10.54 -22.27
CA GLN A 410 -6.18 -10.73 -21.29
C GLN A 410 -7.47 -10.04 -21.71
N SER A 411 -7.38 -8.78 -22.17
CA SER A 411 -8.56 -8.03 -22.62
C SER A 411 -9.26 -8.70 -23.81
N GLU A 412 -8.49 -9.28 -24.75
CA GLU A 412 -9.02 -10.05 -25.86
C GLU A 412 -9.71 -11.34 -25.39
N GLU A 413 -9.15 -12.06 -24.42
CA GLU A 413 -9.74 -13.27 -23.85
C GLU A 413 -11.04 -12.98 -23.10
N ILE A 414 -11.08 -11.91 -22.29
CA ILE A 414 -12.28 -11.46 -21.60
C ILE A 414 -13.36 -11.07 -22.62
N TYR A 415 -13.01 -10.29 -23.64
CA TYR A 415 -13.95 -9.88 -24.68
C TYR A 415 -14.52 -11.09 -25.43
N LYS A 416 -13.68 -12.07 -25.79
CA LYS A 416 -14.12 -13.34 -26.40
C LYS A 416 -15.09 -14.10 -25.49
N SER A 417 -14.76 -14.24 -24.20
CA SER A 417 -15.61 -14.91 -23.22
C SER A 417 -16.98 -14.23 -23.02
N GLN A 418 -16.99 -12.90 -22.94
CA GLN A 418 -18.22 -12.11 -22.85
C GLN A 418 -19.07 -12.22 -24.12
N LEU A 419 -18.44 -12.18 -25.30
CA LEU A 419 -19.13 -12.33 -26.58
C LEU A 419 -19.77 -13.72 -26.69
N GLU A 420 -19.05 -14.79 -26.31
CA GLU A 420 -19.58 -16.15 -26.30
C GLU A 420 -20.76 -16.31 -25.32
N THR A 421 -20.68 -15.69 -24.14
CA THR A 421 -21.78 -15.67 -23.18
C THR A 421 -23.01 -14.95 -23.75
N LEU A 422 -22.80 -13.81 -24.42
CA LEU A 422 -23.87 -13.04 -25.05
C LEU A 422 -24.51 -13.81 -26.22
N LYS A 423 -23.72 -14.46 -27.07
CA LYS A 423 -24.22 -15.31 -28.17
C LYS A 423 -25.12 -16.42 -27.65
N ARG A 424 -24.70 -17.12 -26.58
CA ARG A 424 -25.51 -18.16 -25.93
C ARG A 424 -26.82 -17.60 -25.38
N ALA A 425 -26.77 -16.45 -24.70
CA ALA A 425 -27.96 -15.81 -24.13
C ALA A 425 -28.96 -15.35 -25.21
N LEU A 426 -28.47 -14.92 -26.37
CA LEU A 426 -29.29 -14.48 -27.50
C LEU A 426 -29.72 -15.63 -28.43
N GLY A 427 -29.29 -16.87 -28.18
CA GLY A 427 -29.58 -18.01 -29.05
C GLY A 427 -29.00 -17.87 -30.46
N VAL A 428 -27.94 -17.08 -30.63
CA VAL A 428 -27.28 -16.86 -31.93
C VAL A 428 -26.31 -18.02 -32.17
N ASN A 429 -26.67 -18.94 -33.07
CA ASN A 429 -25.74 -19.94 -33.57
C ASN A 429 -24.72 -19.29 -34.52
N ASP A 430 -23.46 -19.74 -34.47
CA ASP A 430 -22.26 -19.17 -35.12
C ASP A 430 -22.27 -19.06 -36.66
N GLN A 431 -23.42 -19.19 -37.34
CA GLN A 431 -23.51 -19.08 -38.80
C GLN A 431 -23.45 -17.66 -39.35
N PHE A 432 -23.55 -16.62 -38.50
CA PHE A 432 -23.29 -15.25 -38.94
C PHE A 432 -21.85 -14.85 -38.62
N LEU A 433 -20.99 -14.88 -39.65
CA LEU A 433 -19.66 -14.27 -39.66
C LEU A 433 -19.80 -12.77 -39.38
N ILE A 434 -19.75 -12.36 -38.10
CA ILE A 434 -19.52 -10.98 -37.73
C ILE A 434 -18.06 -10.69 -38.08
N LYS A 435 -17.83 -10.08 -39.24
CA LYS A 435 -16.53 -9.52 -39.60
C LYS A 435 -16.12 -8.55 -38.47
N PRO A 436 -14.91 -8.65 -37.91
CA PRO A 436 -14.49 -7.77 -36.83
C PRO A 436 -14.63 -6.31 -37.30
N LEU A 437 -15.47 -5.53 -36.63
CA LEU A 437 -15.57 -4.07 -36.82
C LEU A 437 -14.39 -3.33 -36.17
N ILE A 438 -13.28 -4.04 -35.92
CA ILE A 438 -12.03 -3.50 -35.39
C ILE A 438 -11.17 -3.04 -36.57
N THR A 439 -11.68 -2.08 -37.31
CA THR A 439 -10.82 -1.17 -38.07
C THR A 439 -11.20 0.23 -37.61
N SER A 440 -10.29 0.83 -36.83
CA SER A 440 -10.28 2.23 -36.40
C SER A 440 -11.42 2.70 -35.50
N VAL A 441 -11.50 2.20 -34.26
CA VAL A 441 -11.89 3.10 -33.16
C VAL A 441 -10.61 3.74 -32.67
N ASN A 442 -10.40 4.99 -33.09
CA ASN A 442 -9.27 5.80 -32.67
C ASN A 442 -9.51 6.23 -31.20
N ILE A 443 -9.18 5.35 -30.25
CA ILE A 443 -9.33 5.58 -28.79
C ILE A 443 -8.43 6.73 -28.29
N ASN A 444 -7.53 7.25 -29.13
CA ASN A 444 -6.55 8.27 -28.77
C ASN A 444 -7.07 9.72 -28.62
N ASN A 445 -8.38 9.99 -28.77
CA ASN A 445 -8.87 11.37 -28.79
C ASN A 445 -9.58 11.87 -27.52
N HIS A 446 -9.85 11.04 -26.51
CA HIS A 446 -10.57 11.52 -25.32
C HIS A 446 -9.68 11.85 -24.10
N SER A 447 -8.42 11.44 -24.08
CA SER A 447 -7.47 11.71 -23.00
C SER A 447 -6.51 12.89 -23.28
N LYS A 448 -6.51 13.45 -24.51
CA LYS A 448 -5.58 14.52 -24.90
C LYS A 448 -6.02 15.95 -24.54
N ASN A 449 -7.24 16.15 -24.04
CA ASN A 449 -7.79 17.49 -23.74
C ASN A 449 -7.78 17.89 -22.26
N LEU A 450 -7.00 17.21 -21.39
CA LEU A 450 -6.93 17.52 -19.95
C LEU A 450 -5.53 17.87 -19.42
N MET A 451 -4.51 17.97 -20.28
CA MET A 451 -3.15 18.30 -19.81
C MET A 451 -2.47 19.34 -20.72
N GLU A 452 -2.98 20.56 -20.70
CA GLU A 452 -2.16 21.76 -20.88
C GLU A 452 -2.20 22.57 -19.57
N GLU A 453 -1.74 21.98 -18.47
CA GLU A 453 -1.33 22.78 -17.32
C GLU A 453 0.07 23.32 -17.60
N LYS A 454 0.17 24.64 -17.68
CA LYS A 454 1.43 25.38 -17.68
C LYS A 454 2.35 24.80 -16.61
N VAL A 455 3.52 24.32 -17.02
CA VAL A 455 4.63 24.02 -16.13
C VAL A 455 4.99 25.28 -15.34
N ILE A 456 4.50 25.36 -14.10
CA ILE A 456 4.90 26.40 -13.14
C ILE A 456 6.31 26.02 -12.67
N ARG A 457 7.33 26.70 -13.22
CA ARG A 457 8.70 26.61 -12.72
C ARG A 457 8.80 27.31 -11.36
N ASN A 458 9.42 26.60 -10.42
CA ASN A 458 9.94 27.03 -9.12
C ASN A 458 8.91 27.66 -8.16
N THR A 459 8.12 26.81 -7.49
CA THR A 459 7.51 27.18 -6.22
C THR A 459 8.59 27.26 -5.14
N ILE A 460 9.08 28.48 -4.89
CA ILE A 460 9.71 28.84 -3.63
C ILE A 460 8.68 28.51 -2.53
N VAL A 461 8.91 27.44 -1.77
CA VAL A 461 8.01 27.08 -0.67
C VAL A 461 7.94 28.26 0.29
N GLY A 462 6.72 28.77 0.52
CA GLY A 462 6.52 29.90 1.41
C GLY A 462 6.98 29.57 2.83
N ARG A 463 7.66 30.50 3.51
CA ARG A 463 8.14 30.32 4.91
C ARG A 463 7.08 29.75 5.86
N ASN A 464 5.79 30.03 5.62
CA ASN A 464 4.68 29.58 6.45
C ASN A 464 3.95 28.33 5.93
N GLU A 465 4.28 27.82 4.76
CA GLU A 465 3.69 26.60 4.18
C GLU A 465 4.22 25.34 4.88
N LYS A 466 3.52 24.22 4.74
CA LYS A 466 4.00 22.94 5.27
C LYS A 466 5.36 22.64 4.66
N CYS A 467 6.32 22.29 5.51
CA CYS A 467 7.67 21.99 5.09
C CYS A 467 7.63 20.81 4.11
N PRO A 468 8.25 20.94 2.93
CA PRO A 468 8.15 19.93 1.89
C PRO A 468 8.83 18.65 2.35
N CYS A 469 9.71 18.66 3.37
CA CYS A 469 10.36 17.45 3.88
C CYS A 469 9.36 16.47 4.48
N GLY A 470 8.11 16.90 4.70
CA GLY A 470 7.10 16.06 5.31
C GLY A 470 7.29 15.99 6.82
N SER A 471 7.82 17.02 7.49
CA SER A 471 7.85 17.05 8.97
C SER A 471 6.50 17.44 9.59
N GLY A 472 5.62 18.03 8.79
CA GLY A 472 4.33 18.58 9.24
C GLY A 472 4.44 19.97 9.88
N LEU A 473 5.66 20.47 10.11
CA LEU A 473 5.93 21.82 10.58
C LEU A 473 5.88 22.84 9.43
N LYS A 474 5.77 24.13 9.75
CA LYS A 474 5.96 25.20 8.76
C LYS A 474 7.42 25.18 8.25
N TYR A 475 7.65 25.46 6.97
CA TYR A 475 8.99 25.45 6.35
C TYR A 475 10.02 26.23 7.19
N LYS A 476 9.64 27.41 7.70
CA LYS A 476 10.49 28.25 8.56
C LYS A 476 10.92 27.64 9.89
N ARG A 477 10.23 26.61 10.38
CA ARG A 477 10.50 25.94 11.66
C ARG A 477 11.12 24.56 11.47
N CYS A 478 11.51 24.22 10.24
CA CYS A 478 12.03 22.90 9.92
C CYS A 478 13.28 23.04 9.04
N CYS A 479 13.16 22.82 7.73
CA CYS A 479 14.32 22.86 6.83
C CYS A 479 14.94 24.25 6.74
N LEU A 480 14.16 25.33 6.78
CA LEU A 480 14.72 26.68 6.61
C LEU A 480 15.85 27.00 7.63
N GLU A 481 15.70 26.58 8.89
CA GLU A 481 16.75 26.82 9.90
C GLU A 481 17.99 25.93 9.71
N LYS A 482 17.83 24.77 9.05
CA LYS A 482 18.93 23.85 8.72
C LYS A 482 19.70 24.34 7.49
N ASP A 483 18.98 24.81 6.48
CA ASP A 483 19.58 25.31 5.22
C ASP A 483 20.48 26.53 5.49
N PHE A 484 20.10 27.41 6.43
CA PHE A 484 20.93 28.54 6.86
C PHE A 484 22.13 28.15 7.74
N LYS A 485 22.08 27.00 8.43
CA LYS A 485 23.19 26.53 9.29
C LYS A 485 24.24 25.71 8.53
N GLY A 486 23.95 25.26 7.32
CA GLY A 486 24.93 24.61 6.42
C GLY A 486 25.77 25.59 5.59
N MET A 487 25.52 26.89 5.69
CA MET A 487 26.21 27.96 4.93
C MET A 487 27.13 28.83 5.81
N VAL A 488 27.43 28.42 7.04
CA VAL A 488 28.36 29.12 7.96
C VAL A 488 29.58 28.26 8.24
#